data_AF-A0A819JAV4-F1
#
_entry.id   AF-A0A819JAV4-F1
#
_cell.length_a   1.000
_cell.length_b   1.000
_cell.length_c   1.000
_cell.angle_alpha   90.00
_cell.angle_beta   90.00
_cell.angle_gamma   90.00
#
_symmetry.space_group_name_H-M   'P 1'
#
loop_
_entity.id
_entity.type
_entity.pdbx_description
1 polymer ?
#
loop_
_entity_poly.entity_id
_entity_poly.type
_entity_poly.pdbx_seq_one_letter_code
_entity_poly.pdbx_strand_id
1 'polypeptide(L)'
;GQKGEEIYRKLVGLVNPRQVFLLENDATIMQALSIYSSLVNIHICVCGGDGTVSWVLNRLIDFFPSLENPPVSIYPLGTGNDLSRVLGWGYQYDPKRLLRVLAQIPDAQPVALDCWQIKFETLEMAPTTPNDESSFAHQDCSFFLNRPKFVRNANELKGHRIAQCSQVCLELSRPMPVQMDGEPFYLVEPAIVNIIYTGQVNVLRN
;
A
#
# COMPACT_ATOMS: atom_id res chain seq x y z
N GLY A 1 -7.48 -18.39 2.49
CA GLY A 1 -8.90 -18.47 2.92
C GLY A 1 -9.75 -19.16 1.87
N GLN A 2 -10.96 -19.63 2.21
CA GLN A 2 -11.79 -20.47 1.31
C GLN A 2 -12.09 -19.84 -0.06
N LYS A 3 -12.30 -18.52 -0.13
CA LYS A 3 -12.53 -17.79 -1.39
C LYS A 3 -11.34 -17.83 -2.36
N GLY A 4 -10.11 -17.87 -1.84
CA GLY A 4 -8.87 -17.91 -2.63
C GLY A 4 -8.72 -19.20 -3.42
N GLU A 5 -9.06 -20.33 -2.82
CA GLU A 5 -9.02 -21.64 -3.47
C GLU A 5 -10.09 -21.76 -4.56
N GLU A 6 -11.30 -21.25 -4.30
CA GLU A 6 -12.37 -21.24 -5.29
C GLU A 6 -11.98 -20.42 -6.54
N ILE A 7 -11.40 -19.23 -6.33
CA ILE A 7 -11.01 -18.37 -7.46
C ILE A 7 -9.82 -18.96 -8.22
N TYR A 8 -8.86 -19.57 -7.52
CA TYR A 8 -7.73 -20.25 -8.15
C TYR A 8 -8.19 -21.32 -9.13
N ARG A 9 -9.09 -22.21 -8.70
CA ARG A 9 -9.63 -23.27 -9.57
C ARG A 9 -10.36 -22.71 -10.79
N LYS A 10 -11.09 -21.61 -10.62
CA LYS A 10 -11.76 -20.94 -11.74
C LYS A 10 -10.74 -20.35 -12.72
N LEU A 11 -9.73 -19.64 -12.22
CA LEU A 11 -8.68 -19.03 -13.06
C LEU A 11 -7.92 -20.07 -13.87
N VAL A 12 -7.52 -21.19 -13.25
CA VAL A 12 -6.81 -22.29 -13.95
C VAL A 12 -7.65 -22.90 -15.10
N GLY A 13 -8.98 -22.80 -15.03
CA GLY A 13 -9.87 -23.22 -16.12
C GLY A 13 -10.13 -22.13 -17.18
N LEU A 14 -9.80 -20.88 -16.91
CA LEU A 14 -10.10 -19.72 -17.78
C LEU A 14 -8.87 -19.18 -18.51
N VAL A 15 -7.69 -19.26 -17.89
CA VAL A 15 -6.42 -18.81 -18.46
C VAL A 15 -5.41 -19.95 -18.45
N ASN A 16 -4.24 -19.76 -19.08
CA ASN A 16 -3.19 -20.78 -19.04
C ASN A 16 -2.77 -21.01 -17.58
N PRO A 17 -2.71 -22.26 -17.07
CA PRO A 17 -2.33 -22.53 -15.68
C PRO A 17 -0.99 -21.93 -15.26
N ARG A 18 -0.05 -21.71 -16.20
CA ARG A 18 1.24 -21.05 -15.93
C ARG A 18 1.12 -19.56 -15.62
N GLN A 19 -0.04 -18.95 -15.87
CA GLN A 19 -0.34 -17.54 -15.58
C GLN A 19 -1.00 -17.35 -14.22
N VAL A 20 -1.33 -18.43 -13.50
CA VAL A 20 -2.02 -18.38 -12.20
C VAL A 20 -1.07 -18.78 -11.09
N PHE A 21 -0.82 -17.86 -10.15
CA PHE A 21 0.08 -18.06 -9.02
C PHE A 21 -0.70 -17.93 -7.72
N LEU A 22 -0.47 -18.86 -6.79
CA LEU A 22 -0.96 -18.75 -5.42
C LEU A 22 0.04 -17.94 -4.60
N LEU A 23 -0.41 -16.85 -3.99
CA LEU A 23 0.46 -15.96 -3.20
C LEU A 23 0.67 -16.56 -1.80
N GLU A 24 1.69 -17.40 -1.65
CA GLU A 24 2.02 -18.06 -0.37
C GLU A 24 3.11 -17.33 0.41
N ASN A 25 4.11 -16.80 -0.29
CA ASN A 25 5.25 -16.09 0.28
C ASN A 25 5.94 -15.21 -0.77
N ASP A 26 6.95 -14.46 -0.34
CA ASP A 26 7.73 -13.56 -1.20
C ASP A 26 8.39 -14.31 -2.37
N ALA A 27 8.84 -15.55 -2.17
CA ALA A 27 9.51 -16.32 -3.22
C ALA A 27 8.57 -16.62 -4.39
N THR A 28 7.28 -16.86 -4.14
CA THR A 28 6.31 -17.11 -5.22
C THR A 28 6.08 -15.88 -6.08
N ILE A 29 6.03 -14.69 -5.47
CA ILE A 29 5.91 -13.42 -6.21
C ILE A 29 7.17 -13.20 -7.04
N MET A 30 8.34 -13.32 -6.42
CA MET A 30 9.63 -13.11 -7.09
C MET A 30 9.84 -14.11 -8.25
N GLN A 31 9.42 -15.35 -8.09
CA GLN A 31 9.46 -16.36 -9.14
C GLN A 31 8.55 -15.95 -10.32
N ALA A 32 7.32 -15.53 -10.06
CA ALA A 32 6.40 -15.07 -11.11
C ALA A 32 6.99 -13.87 -11.88
N LEU A 33 7.51 -12.86 -11.16
CA LEU A 33 8.14 -11.70 -11.78
C LEU A 33 9.36 -12.09 -12.61
N SER A 34 10.21 -13.00 -12.10
CA SER A 34 11.40 -13.46 -12.82
C SER A 34 11.06 -14.19 -14.13
N ILE A 35 10.10 -15.13 -14.10
CA ILE A 35 9.66 -15.89 -15.28
C ILE A 35 9.18 -14.97 -16.41
N TYR A 36 8.49 -13.89 -16.04
CA TYR A 36 7.81 -13.00 -16.98
C TYR A 36 8.54 -11.68 -17.24
N SER A 37 9.68 -11.45 -16.58
CA SER A 37 10.45 -10.20 -16.66
C SER A 37 10.87 -9.78 -18.08
N SER A 38 10.99 -10.74 -19.00
CA SER A 38 11.42 -10.49 -20.39
C SER A 38 10.27 -10.26 -21.38
N LEU A 39 9.01 -10.50 -20.99
CA LEU A 39 7.90 -10.28 -21.91
C LEU A 39 7.48 -8.82 -21.89
N VAL A 40 7.04 -8.35 -23.05
CA VAL A 40 6.37 -7.06 -23.21
C VAL A 40 4.86 -7.23 -23.07
N ASN A 41 4.16 -6.15 -22.72
CA ASN A 41 2.70 -6.10 -22.66
C ASN A 41 2.06 -7.08 -21.66
N ILE A 42 2.69 -7.27 -20.50
CA ILE A 42 2.10 -8.03 -19.39
C ILE A 42 1.20 -7.13 -18.56
N HIS A 43 0.06 -7.68 -18.15
CA HIS A 43 -0.79 -7.12 -17.11
C HIS A 43 -0.85 -8.08 -15.94
N ILE A 44 -0.69 -7.56 -14.72
CA ILE A 44 -0.77 -8.36 -13.50
C ILE A 44 -2.15 -8.16 -12.89
N CYS A 45 -2.89 -9.23 -12.62
CA CYS A 45 -4.16 -9.17 -11.90
C CYS A 45 -4.01 -9.77 -10.51
N VAL A 46 -4.13 -8.93 -9.47
CA VAL A 46 -4.05 -9.39 -8.08
C VAL A 46 -5.45 -9.69 -7.55
N CYS A 47 -5.70 -10.96 -7.25
CA CYS A 47 -6.94 -11.40 -6.62
C CYS A 47 -6.77 -11.37 -5.08
N GLY A 48 -7.27 -10.32 -4.42
CA GLY A 48 -6.99 -10.10 -2.99
C GLY A 48 -7.77 -8.92 -2.40
N GLY A 49 -7.49 -8.60 -1.13
CA GLY A 49 -7.85 -7.31 -0.53
C GLY A 49 -6.67 -6.35 -0.56
N ASP A 50 -6.80 -5.14 0.01
CA ASP A 50 -5.78 -4.09 -0.09
C ASP A 50 -4.43 -4.53 0.49
N GLY A 51 -4.41 -5.26 1.62
CA GLY A 51 -3.16 -5.82 2.16
C GLY A 51 -2.44 -6.78 1.20
N THR A 52 -3.18 -7.61 0.45
CA THR A 52 -2.60 -8.50 -0.57
C THR A 52 -2.10 -7.70 -1.77
N VAL A 53 -2.84 -6.67 -2.19
CA VAL A 53 -2.43 -5.81 -3.30
C VAL A 53 -1.17 -5.04 -2.92
N SER A 54 -1.15 -4.38 -1.76
CA SER A 54 0.02 -3.67 -1.22
C SER A 54 1.25 -4.57 -1.09
N TRP A 55 1.07 -5.84 -0.70
CA TRP A 55 2.16 -6.81 -0.67
C TRP A 55 2.80 -7.02 -2.06
N VAL A 56 1.99 -7.23 -3.09
CA VAL A 56 2.48 -7.38 -4.47
C VAL A 56 3.10 -6.07 -4.99
N LEU A 57 2.48 -4.93 -4.73
CA LEU A 57 3.00 -3.61 -5.16
C LEU A 57 4.37 -3.32 -4.54
N ASN A 58 4.57 -3.62 -3.25
CA ASN A 58 5.88 -3.45 -2.61
C ASN A 58 6.96 -4.31 -3.26
N ARG A 59 6.63 -5.56 -3.62
CA ARG A 59 7.57 -6.43 -4.35
C ARG A 59 7.87 -5.92 -5.75
N LEU A 60 6.90 -5.29 -6.41
CA LEU A 60 7.13 -4.64 -7.71
C LEU A 60 8.06 -3.44 -7.60
N ILE A 61 7.94 -2.61 -6.56
CA ILE A 61 8.87 -1.49 -6.32
C ILE A 61 10.30 -2.01 -6.14
N ASP A 62 10.48 -3.06 -5.33
CA ASP A 62 11.80 -3.64 -5.09
C ASP A 62 12.42 -4.26 -6.36
N PHE A 63 11.58 -4.83 -7.24
CA PHE A 63 12.03 -5.51 -8.46
C PHE A 63 12.21 -4.55 -9.65
N PHE A 64 11.39 -3.50 -9.72
CA PHE A 64 11.38 -2.50 -10.79
C PHE A 64 11.65 -1.12 -10.17
N PRO A 65 12.93 -0.69 -10.07
CA PRO A 65 13.31 0.56 -9.42
C PRO A 65 12.88 1.85 -10.17
N SER A 66 12.18 1.72 -11.31
CA SER A 66 11.57 2.80 -12.08
C SER A 66 10.09 2.46 -12.37
N LEU A 67 9.32 3.42 -12.91
CA LEU A 67 7.91 3.24 -13.29
C LEU A 67 7.73 2.37 -14.56
N GLU A 68 8.54 1.33 -14.68
CA GLU A 68 8.56 0.36 -15.78
C GLU A 68 7.89 -0.96 -15.37
N ASN A 69 7.37 -1.06 -14.14
CA ASN A 69 6.66 -2.24 -13.70
C ASN A 69 5.43 -2.51 -14.58
N PRO A 70 5.10 -3.79 -14.85
CA PRO A 70 3.83 -4.15 -15.48
C PRO A 70 2.65 -3.60 -14.67
N PRO A 71 1.63 -3.00 -15.33
CA PRO A 71 0.52 -2.40 -14.62
C PRO A 71 -0.35 -3.44 -13.92
N VAL A 72 -0.83 -3.08 -12.73
CA VAL A 72 -1.57 -3.99 -11.84
C VAL A 72 -3.08 -3.68 -11.81
N SER A 73 -3.92 -4.64 -12.15
CA SER A 73 -5.37 -4.63 -11.89
C SER A 73 -5.72 -5.39 -10.61
N ILE A 74 -6.90 -5.13 -10.06
CA ILE A 74 -7.35 -5.75 -8.80
C ILE A 74 -8.63 -6.55 -9.05
N TYR A 75 -8.67 -7.79 -8.57
CA TYR A 75 -9.93 -8.52 -8.40
C TYR A 75 -10.27 -8.60 -6.90
N PRO A 76 -11.29 -7.86 -6.43
CA PRO A 76 -11.52 -7.65 -5.00
C PRO A 76 -12.03 -8.93 -4.31
N LEU A 77 -11.20 -9.54 -3.48
CA LEU A 77 -11.57 -10.71 -2.64
C LEU A 77 -11.86 -10.35 -1.18
N GLY A 78 -11.42 -9.18 -0.72
CA GLY A 78 -11.55 -8.71 0.66
C GLY A 78 -12.91 -8.07 0.96
N THR A 79 -13.05 -7.55 2.18
CA THR A 79 -14.23 -6.80 2.64
C THR A 79 -14.06 -5.27 2.50
N GLY A 80 -12.82 -4.78 2.59
CA GLY A 80 -12.48 -3.36 2.63
C GLY A 80 -11.80 -2.82 1.38
N ASN A 81 -12.03 -3.40 0.18
CA ASN A 81 -11.26 -3.15 -1.07
C ASN A 81 -11.25 -1.69 -1.58
N ASP A 82 -10.68 -0.76 -0.83
CA ASP A 82 -10.74 0.67 -1.10
C ASP A 82 -9.93 1.04 -2.33
N LEU A 83 -8.76 0.43 -2.52
CA LEU A 83 -7.97 0.64 -3.73
C LEU A 83 -8.72 0.13 -4.97
N SER A 84 -9.41 -1.02 -4.86
CA SER A 84 -10.24 -1.56 -5.94
C SER A 84 -11.42 -0.64 -6.29
N ARG A 85 -12.04 0.00 -5.30
CA ARG A 85 -13.13 0.97 -5.50
C ARG A 85 -12.65 2.23 -6.20
N VAL A 86 -11.54 2.80 -5.74
CA VAL A 86 -10.94 4.01 -6.32
C VAL A 86 -10.50 3.78 -7.77
N LEU A 87 -9.96 2.59 -8.07
CA LEU A 87 -9.50 2.21 -9.41
C LEU A 87 -10.60 1.64 -10.32
N GLY A 88 -11.86 1.54 -9.86
CA GLY A 88 -12.99 1.12 -10.70
C GLY A 88 -13.15 -0.40 -10.90
N TRP A 89 -12.42 -1.24 -10.16
CA TRP A 89 -12.47 -2.69 -10.32
C TRP A 89 -13.64 -3.35 -9.59
N GLY A 90 -14.15 -2.71 -8.53
CA GLY A 90 -15.37 -3.12 -7.84
C GLY A 90 -15.27 -3.04 -6.32
N TYR A 91 -16.38 -3.37 -5.66
CA TYR A 91 -16.51 -3.19 -4.21
C TYR A 91 -16.19 -4.46 -3.41
N GLN A 92 -16.57 -5.61 -3.94
CA GLN A 92 -16.55 -6.89 -3.24
C GLN A 92 -16.39 -8.06 -4.22
N TYR A 93 -16.07 -9.22 -3.66
CA TYR A 93 -16.02 -10.48 -4.39
C TYR A 93 -17.36 -10.78 -5.06
N ASP A 94 -17.33 -10.93 -6.39
CA ASP A 94 -18.45 -11.42 -7.18
C ASP A 94 -17.94 -12.39 -8.25
N PRO A 95 -18.10 -13.72 -8.05
CA PRO A 95 -17.61 -14.73 -8.99
C PRO A 95 -18.22 -14.61 -10.38
N LYS A 96 -19.40 -13.98 -10.54
CA LYS A 96 -20.04 -13.80 -11.84
C LYS A 96 -19.33 -12.73 -12.69
N ARG A 97 -18.59 -11.83 -12.04
CA ARG A 97 -17.86 -10.74 -12.71
C ARG A 97 -16.45 -11.12 -13.15
N LEU A 98 -15.90 -12.25 -12.69
CA LEU A 98 -14.52 -12.65 -12.98
C LEU A 98 -14.17 -12.57 -14.47
N LEU A 99 -14.95 -13.22 -15.33
CA LEU A 99 -14.75 -13.20 -16.77
C LEU A 99 -14.78 -11.79 -17.36
N ARG A 100 -15.74 -10.97 -16.92
CA ARG A 100 -15.86 -9.58 -17.36
C ARG A 100 -14.65 -8.76 -16.92
N VAL A 101 -14.19 -8.93 -15.68
CA VAL A 101 -12.99 -8.24 -15.18
C VAL A 101 -11.77 -8.63 -16.01
N LEU A 102 -11.55 -9.92 -16.25
CA LEU A 102 -10.43 -10.40 -17.06
C LEU A 102 -10.46 -9.83 -18.49
N ALA A 103 -11.65 -9.71 -19.09
CA ALA A 103 -11.82 -9.12 -20.42
C ALA A 103 -11.57 -7.61 -20.48
N GLN A 104 -11.70 -6.89 -19.35
CA GLN A 104 -11.49 -5.44 -19.28
C GLN A 104 -10.02 -5.05 -19.07
N ILE A 105 -9.19 -5.95 -18.53
CA ILE A 105 -7.78 -5.68 -18.20
C ILE A 105 -6.98 -5.11 -19.39
N PRO A 106 -7.06 -5.67 -20.62
CA PRO A 106 -6.25 -5.19 -21.73
C PRO A 106 -6.57 -3.75 -22.17
N ASP A 107 -7.80 -3.29 -21.93
CA ASP A 107 -8.29 -1.97 -22.34
C ASP A 107 -8.24 -0.94 -21.21
N ALA A 108 -7.86 -1.35 -19.99
CA ALA A 108 -7.80 -0.49 -18.83
C ALA A 108 -6.64 0.52 -18.92
N GLN A 109 -6.80 1.68 -18.29
CA GLN A 109 -5.83 2.77 -18.38
C GLN A 109 -4.73 2.62 -17.31
N PRO A 110 -3.44 2.59 -17.69
CA PRO A 110 -2.35 2.68 -16.73
C PRO A 110 -2.34 4.06 -16.05
N VAL A 111 -2.22 4.05 -14.72
CA VAL A 111 -2.06 5.25 -13.89
C VAL A 111 -0.96 5.01 -12.85
N ALA A 112 -0.19 6.05 -12.56
CA ALA A 112 0.80 6.00 -11.48
C ALA A 112 0.10 6.10 -10.12
N LEU A 113 0.42 5.18 -9.22
CA LEU A 113 -0.03 5.19 -7.83
C LEU A 113 1.18 5.49 -6.94
N ASP A 114 1.08 6.55 -6.14
CA ASP A 114 2.10 6.90 -5.15
C ASP A 114 2.13 5.86 -4.03
N CYS A 115 3.33 5.41 -3.67
CA CYS A 115 3.57 4.53 -2.55
C CYS A 115 4.30 5.27 -1.44
N TRP A 116 3.77 5.12 -0.23
CA TRP A 116 4.30 5.77 0.97
C TRP A 116 4.49 4.71 2.06
N GLN A 117 5.65 4.73 2.69
CA GLN A 117 5.97 3.88 3.83
C GLN A 117 5.82 4.68 5.12
N ILE A 118 5.13 4.10 6.09
CA ILE A 118 5.01 4.66 7.44
C ILE A 118 5.83 3.78 8.37
N LYS A 119 6.79 4.39 9.09
CA LYS A 119 7.58 3.73 10.13
C LYS A 119 7.31 4.38 11.47
N PHE A 120 7.23 3.54 12.50
CA PHE A 120 7.05 3.95 13.88
C PHE A 120 8.33 3.65 14.65
N GLU A 121 8.87 4.66 15.31
CA GLU A 121 10.02 4.53 16.19
C GLU A 121 9.58 4.97 17.58
N THR A 122 9.68 4.06 18.54
CA THR A 122 9.45 4.37 19.94
C THR A 122 10.63 5.21 20.45
N LEU A 123 10.34 6.31 21.14
CA LEU A 123 11.37 7.02 21.88
C LEU A 123 11.71 6.20 23.13
N GLU A 124 12.63 5.24 23.00
CA GLU A 124 13.19 4.59 24.18
C GLU A 124 13.82 5.67 25.06
N MET A 125 13.36 5.76 26.31
CA MET A 125 14.00 6.63 27.30
C MET A 125 15.40 6.09 27.55
N ALA A 126 16.39 6.61 26.82
CA ALA A 126 17.78 6.27 27.04
C ALA A 126 18.11 6.53 28.53
N PRO A 127 18.76 5.59 29.24
CA PRO A 127 19.29 5.87 30.56
C PRO A 127 20.26 7.05 30.42
N THR A 128 19.99 8.14 31.14
CA THR A 128 20.82 9.35 31.16
C THR A 128 22.26 9.00 31.53
N THR A 129 23.14 8.90 30.53
CA THR A 129 24.57 9.16 30.70
C THR A 129 24.83 10.59 30.25
N PRO A 130 25.36 11.46 31.13
CA PRO A 130 25.75 12.80 30.73
C PRO A 130 27.01 12.71 29.87
N ASN A 131 26.98 13.40 28.74
CA ASN A 131 28.04 13.59 27.74
C ASN A 131 28.00 12.59 26.58
N ASP A 132 27.39 13.03 25.49
CA ASP A 132 28.05 13.00 24.17
C ASP A 132 27.34 14.02 23.26
N GLU A 133 27.93 15.21 23.15
CA GLU A 133 27.56 16.18 22.12
C GLU A 133 28.06 15.68 20.77
N SER A 134 27.20 14.97 20.03
CA SER A 134 27.32 14.86 18.58
C SER A 134 25.96 15.15 17.96
N SER A 135 25.76 16.42 17.67
CA SER A 135 24.61 16.95 16.96
C SER A 135 24.59 16.43 15.53
N PHE A 136 23.75 15.42 15.25
CA PHE A 136 23.18 15.31 13.91
C PHE A 136 22.29 16.53 13.71
N ALA A 137 22.79 17.48 12.93
CA ALA A 137 22.02 18.62 12.46
C ALA A 137 20.87 18.10 11.58
N HIS A 138 19.77 17.68 12.20
CA HIS A 138 18.48 17.66 11.53
C HIS A 138 18.14 19.11 11.23
N GLN A 139 18.36 19.48 9.98
CA GLN A 139 17.98 20.77 9.42
C GLN A 139 16.55 21.08 9.86
N ASP A 140 16.38 22.19 10.60
CA ASP A 140 15.14 22.63 11.24
C ASP A 140 13.98 22.76 10.23
N CYS A 141 13.27 21.65 10.02
CA CYS A 141 11.97 21.59 9.37
C CYS A 141 10.92 21.09 10.37
N SER A 142 11.04 21.48 11.64
CA SER A 142 10.09 21.12 12.69
C SER A 142 8.88 22.06 12.65
N PHE A 143 7.71 21.53 12.28
CA PHE A 143 6.44 22.22 12.46
C PHE A 143 5.73 21.66 13.70
N PHE A 144 5.50 22.51 14.69
CA PHE A 144 4.81 22.13 15.92
C PHE A 144 3.30 22.28 15.76
N LEU A 145 2.58 21.17 15.71
CA LEU A 145 1.12 21.14 15.85
C LEU A 145 0.72 21.40 17.30
N ASN A 146 0.67 22.68 17.68
CA ASN A 146 0.18 23.09 18.99
C ASN A 146 -1.34 22.83 19.08
N ARG A 147 -1.72 21.76 19.79
CA ARG A 147 -3.11 21.33 20.06
C ARG A 147 -3.87 20.85 18.81
N PRO A 148 -3.61 19.62 18.31
CA PRO A 148 -4.42 19.06 17.25
C PRO A 148 -5.90 19.06 17.68
N LYS A 149 -6.76 19.67 16.86
CA LYS A 149 -8.21 19.66 17.10
C LYS A 149 -8.72 18.26 16.81
N PHE A 150 -9.07 17.52 17.86
CA PHE A 150 -9.83 16.28 17.73
C PHE A 150 -11.27 16.63 17.33
N VAL A 151 -11.55 16.58 16.03
CA VAL A 151 -12.90 16.82 15.50
C VAL A 151 -13.67 15.51 15.56
N ARG A 152 -14.75 15.47 16.35
CA ARG A 152 -15.58 14.26 16.51
C ARG A 152 -16.49 13.98 15.30
N ASN A 153 -16.65 14.96 14.41
CA ASN A 153 -17.54 14.87 13.26
C ASN A 153 -16.73 15.02 11.95
N ALA A 154 -16.54 13.91 11.24
CA ALA A 154 -15.73 13.89 10.02
C ALA A 154 -16.27 14.81 8.91
N ASN A 155 -17.57 15.11 8.92
CA ASN A 155 -18.23 15.96 7.93
C ASN A 155 -17.84 17.45 8.02
N GLU A 156 -17.21 17.89 9.11
CA GLU A 156 -16.74 19.28 9.29
C GLU A 156 -15.22 19.44 9.04
N LEU A 157 -14.51 18.36 8.70
CA LEU A 157 -13.08 18.40 8.49
C LEU A 157 -12.74 19.00 7.12
N LYS A 158 -12.29 20.26 7.11
CA LYS A 158 -11.45 20.76 6.02
C LYS A 158 -10.01 20.35 6.31
N GLY A 159 -9.47 19.44 5.50
CA GLY A 159 -8.06 19.07 5.57
C GLY A 159 -7.17 20.30 5.40
N HIS A 160 -6.21 20.48 6.30
CA HIS A 160 -5.19 21.53 6.19
C HIS A 160 -3.90 20.90 5.69
N ARG A 161 -3.34 21.42 4.59
CA ARG A 161 -2.05 20.96 4.08
C ARG A 161 -0.96 21.45 5.04
N ILE A 162 -0.25 20.50 5.67
CA ILE A 162 0.84 20.80 6.61
C ILE A 162 2.19 20.92 5.88
N ALA A 163 2.43 20.08 4.86
CA ALA A 163 3.67 20.08 4.08
C ALA A 163 3.45 19.54 2.66
N GLN A 164 4.45 19.74 1.79
CA GLN A 164 4.62 19.05 0.51
C GLN A 164 6.11 18.68 0.36
N CYS A 165 6.41 17.39 0.53
CA CYS A 165 7.76 16.86 0.59
C CYS A 165 7.73 15.34 0.30
N SER A 166 8.90 14.72 0.12
CA SER A 166 9.06 13.27 -0.01
C SER A 166 9.20 12.56 1.33
N GLN A 167 9.36 13.29 2.43
CA GLN A 167 9.47 12.72 3.77
C GLN A 167 8.91 13.69 4.81
N VAL A 168 8.11 13.17 5.74
CA VAL A 168 7.60 13.87 6.92
C VAL A 168 7.99 13.08 8.15
N CYS A 169 8.56 13.76 9.15
CA CYS A 169 8.79 13.22 10.48
C CYS A 169 7.82 13.91 11.45
N LEU A 170 7.01 13.12 12.16
CA LEU A 170 6.08 13.61 13.17
C LEU A 170 6.53 13.10 14.54
N GLU A 171 6.87 14.02 15.44
CA GLU A 171 7.16 13.70 16.83
C GLU A 171 5.89 13.80 17.67
N LEU A 172 5.52 12.69 18.29
CA LEU A 172 4.34 12.60 19.14
C LEU A 172 4.78 12.60 20.60
N SER A 173 4.50 13.69 21.31
CA SER A 173 4.85 13.84 22.73
C SER A 173 3.95 13.06 23.70
N ARG A 174 2.84 12.50 23.22
CA ARG A 174 1.86 11.78 24.03
C ARG A 174 1.27 10.61 23.24
N PRO A 175 0.79 9.57 23.95
CA PRO A 175 0.01 8.50 23.35
C PRO A 175 -1.20 9.06 22.59
N MET A 176 -1.49 8.51 21.42
CA MET A 176 -2.66 8.94 20.64
C MET A 176 -3.30 7.82 19.84
N PRO A 177 -4.64 7.86 19.70
CA PRO A 177 -5.32 7.05 18.71
C PRO A 177 -5.02 7.60 17.31
N VAL A 178 -4.60 6.71 16.42
CA VAL A 178 -4.37 6.97 15.00
C VAL A 178 -5.27 6.05 14.20
N GLN A 179 -5.71 6.49 13.03
CA GLN A 179 -6.34 5.60 12.06
C GLN A 179 -5.48 5.61 10.80
N MET A 180 -5.09 4.42 10.35
CA MET A 180 -4.33 4.23 9.12
C MET A 180 -5.10 3.28 8.22
N ASP A 181 -5.43 3.74 7.01
CA ASP A 181 -6.13 2.93 6.01
C ASP A 181 -7.42 2.27 6.55
N GLY A 182 -8.19 3.03 7.33
CA GLY A 182 -9.42 2.54 7.96
C GLY A 182 -9.21 1.77 9.27
N GLU A 183 -8.01 1.26 9.54
CA GLU A 183 -7.70 0.46 10.72
C GLU A 183 -7.29 1.34 11.92
N PRO A 184 -7.94 1.17 13.09
CA PRO A 184 -7.56 1.89 14.29
C PRO A 184 -6.25 1.34 14.85
N PHE A 185 -5.33 2.24 15.16
CA PHE A 185 -4.04 1.94 15.78
C PHE A 185 -3.85 2.82 17.01
N TYR A 186 -3.33 2.25 18.11
CA TYR A 186 -3.09 3.01 19.33
C TYR A 186 -1.58 3.11 19.59
N LEU A 187 -1.04 4.33 19.49
CA LEU A 187 0.36 4.61 19.81
C LEU A 187 0.46 4.79 21.33
N VAL A 188 1.08 3.82 22.00
CA VAL A 188 1.11 3.70 23.48
C VAL A 188 2.15 4.61 24.13
N GLU A 189 3.20 5.00 23.42
CA GLU A 189 4.33 5.79 23.93
C GLU A 189 4.58 7.02 23.06
N PRO A 190 5.34 8.03 23.55
CA PRO A 190 5.91 9.04 22.67
C PRO A 190 6.64 8.37 21.51
N ALA A 191 6.26 8.73 20.29
CA ALA A 191 6.70 8.03 19.09
C ALA A 191 7.07 9.01 18.00
N ILE A 192 8.08 8.65 17.23
CA ILE A 192 8.40 9.29 15.95
C ILE A 192 7.67 8.50 14.86
N VAL A 193 6.87 9.21 14.06
CA VAL A 193 6.23 8.67 12.87
C VAL A 193 6.93 9.22 11.64
N ASN A 194 7.63 8.35 10.93
CA ASN A 194 8.30 8.66 9.69
C ASN A 194 7.41 8.24 8.51
N ILE A 195 6.95 9.22 7.72
CA ILE A 195 6.18 9.00 6.49
C ILE A 195 7.11 9.32 5.32
N ILE A 196 7.43 8.31 4.51
CA ILE A 196 8.46 8.38 3.48
C ILE A 196 7.84 7.98 2.14
N TYR A 197 7.98 8.82 1.12
CA TYR A 197 7.63 8.48 -0.25
C TYR A 197 8.63 7.44 -0.78
N THR A 198 8.13 6.29 -1.21
CA THR A 198 8.96 5.16 -1.68
C THR A 198 8.96 5.00 -3.19
N GLY A 199 8.17 5.80 -3.91
CA GLY A 199 8.10 5.79 -5.36
C GLY A 199 6.68 5.67 -5.87
N GLN A 200 6.56 5.27 -7.13
CA GLN A 200 5.30 5.05 -7.81
C GLN A 200 5.27 3.66 -8.42
N VAL A 201 4.07 3.10 -8.54
CA VAL A 201 3.80 1.85 -9.26
C VAL A 201 2.71 2.07 -10.29
N ASN A 202 2.85 1.45 -11.46
CA ASN A 202 1.78 1.42 -12.44
C ASN A 202 0.67 0.48 -11.96
N VAL A 203 -0.53 1.03 -11.85
CA VAL A 203 -1.77 0.28 -11.64
C VAL A 203 -2.72 0.56 -12.79
N LEU A 204 -3.71 -0.31 -12.98
CA LEU A 204 -4.75 -0.11 -13.98
C LEU A 204 -5.99 0.52 -13.35
N ARG A 205 -6.56 1.49 -14.05
CA ARG A 205 -7.88 2.06 -13.77
C ARG A 205 -8.88 1.59 -14.83
N ASN A 206 -9.99 1.01 -14.38
CA ASN A 206 -11.10 0.53 -15.20
C ASN A 206 -12.19 1.60 -15.37
#